data_AF-A0A443HX97-F1
#
_entry.id   AF-A0A443HX97-F1
#
_cell.length_a   1.000
_cell.length_b   1.000
_cell.length_c   1.000
_cell.angle_alpha   90.00
_cell.angle_beta   90.00
_cell.angle_gamma   90.00
#
_symmetry.space_group_name_H-M   'P 1'
#
loop_
_entity.id
_entity.type
_entity.pdbx_description
1 polymer ?
#
loop_
_entity_poly.entity_id
_entity_poly.type
_entity_poly.pdbx_seq_one_letter_code
_entity_poly.pdbx_strand_id
1 'polypeptide(L)'
;MPYTKRTSVDAVYRSSHVHRHKSGHHRNVEKSNVTVHAVIPTYGNKQSKQTQRQEITQALDLSLTQRTLSDLAPHERPLTGPGECIVCLETFPPSSFPDRAISSICDHTSPERHQQRVCRGCLAQHLDAQLNNSGPDRLTCPICLAALAHTEIKQWASPATFVRYDSLQARTAISSDPNFIWCCNPTCGAGQLHVSGAESPIVICHACGARTCFNHPNAIWHEGFTCYEFDHPEVAEERRRQEATETEALVQAQQEENDRIREQVQRDRRLAMELQEEDGQQEGSQLITNVAEIEKGQQTNEEEVLQQMEAGQRRVNEVTRTRAKNQEEEAAIERNRLQERAERRKEELQGEAEVSRTSKPCPGANCSYWIVKVDGCKHMTCSRCHHEWCWVCNQPWRNGHLNEACG
;
A
#
# COMPACT_ATOMS: atom_id res chain seq x y z
N MET A 1 -19.47 24.46 49.56
CA MET A 1 -18.33 24.29 50.48
C MET A 1 -17.04 24.50 49.67
N PRO A 2 -16.14 25.42 50.05
CA PRO A 2 -15.24 26.09 49.11
C PRO A 2 -13.72 25.82 49.37
N TYR A 3 -12.86 26.50 48.57
CA TYR A 3 -11.38 26.67 48.67
C TYR A 3 -10.52 25.52 48.06
N THR A 4 -9.47 25.71 47.24
CA THR A 4 -8.50 26.82 47.04
C THR A 4 -7.84 26.80 45.64
N LYS A 5 -7.18 27.93 45.28
CA LYS A 5 -6.48 28.26 44.02
C LYS A 5 -4.96 27.95 44.02
N ARG A 6 -4.36 28.11 42.82
CA ARG A 6 -2.96 28.51 42.44
C ARG A 6 -1.93 27.36 42.35
N THR A 7 -0.94 27.33 41.44
CA THR A 7 -0.32 28.34 40.54
C THR A 7 0.51 27.65 39.43
N SER A 8 0.80 28.40 38.36
CA SER A 8 1.66 28.08 37.20
C SER A 8 3.13 27.82 37.55
N VAL A 9 3.87 27.13 36.67
CA VAL A 9 5.19 27.57 36.16
C VAL A 9 5.62 26.73 34.94
N ASP A 10 5.98 27.43 33.86
CA ASP A 10 6.78 26.94 32.73
C ASP A 10 8.18 26.54 33.18
N ALA A 11 8.75 25.50 32.56
CA ALA A 11 10.20 25.29 32.57
C ALA A 11 10.70 24.57 31.31
N VAL A 12 11.42 25.37 30.53
CA VAL A 12 12.31 25.04 29.41
C VAL A 12 13.42 24.08 29.86
N TYR A 13 13.71 23.02 29.10
CA TYR A 13 14.94 22.24 29.28
C TYR A 13 15.87 22.38 28.07
N ARG A 14 16.95 23.13 28.27
CA ARG A 14 18.11 23.27 27.39
C ARG A 14 19.10 22.11 27.63
N SER A 15 19.73 21.68 26.54
CA SER A 15 20.94 20.85 26.49
C SER A 15 22.08 21.37 27.38
N SER A 16 22.92 20.48 27.89
CA SER A 16 24.40 20.60 27.78
C SER A 16 25.17 19.39 28.31
N HIS A 17 26.30 19.20 27.62
CA HIS A 17 27.43 18.29 27.72
C HIS A 17 27.95 17.79 29.09
N VAL A 18 28.35 16.51 29.06
CA VAL A 18 29.68 15.92 29.35
C VAL A 18 30.48 16.53 30.51
N HIS A 19 30.74 15.72 31.55
CA HIS A 19 32.02 15.72 32.27
C HIS A 19 32.41 14.30 32.73
N ARG A 20 33.72 14.06 32.68
CA ARG A 20 34.47 12.81 32.80
C ARG A 20 34.94 12.64 34.25
N HIS A 21 34.80 11.45 34.85
CA HIS A 21 35.57 11.08 36.05
C HIS A 21 36.04 9.61 35.99
N LYS A 22 37.33 9.43 36.29
CA LYS A 22 38.04 8.15 36.44
C LYS A 22 37.90 7.66 37.88
N SER A 23 37.79 6.34 38.05
CA SER A 23 38.35 5.60 39.20
C SER A 23 38.52 4.14 38.80
N GLY A 24 39.71 3.59 39.08
CA GLY A 24 40.10 2.23 38.73
C GLY A 24 39.97 1.26 39.91
N HIS A 25 39.99 -0.04 39.60
CA HIS A 25 40.44 -1.07 40.51
C HIS A 25 41.12 -2.21 39.73
N HIS A 26 42.34 -2.51 40.15
CA HIS A 26 43.19 -3.62 39.70
C HIS A 26 42.64 -4.99 40.11
N ARG A 27 42.81 -6.01 39.24
CA ARG A 27 43.26 -7.36 39.66
C ARG A 27 44.23 -7.97 38.64
N ASN A 28 45.15 -8.72 39.21
CA ASN A 28 46.43 -9.25 38.74
C ASN A 28 46.26 -10.52 37.90
N VAL A 29 47.03 -10.70 36.81
CA VAL A 29 47.40 -12.02 36.28
C VAL A 29 48.86 -11.96 35.79
N GLU A 30 49.56 -13.05 36.05
CA GLU A 30 51.01 -13.22 36.16
C GLU A 30 51.80 -13.07 34.86
N LYS A 31 53.06 -12.65 35.03
CA LYS A 31 54.08 -12.52 33.99
C LYS A 31 54.85 -13.83 33.85
N SER A 32 55.02 -14.31 32.62
CA SER A 32 56.11 -15.21 32.23
C SER A 32 57.08 -14.45 31.33
N ASN A 33 58.27 -14.16 31.89
CA ASN A 33 59.40 -13.52 31.21
C ASN A 33 60.10 -14.53 30.28
N VAL A 34 60.35 -14.14 29.03
CA VAL A 34 61.40 -14.78 28.20
C VAL A 34 62.38 -13.69 27.80
N THR A 35 63.59 -13.79 28.35
CA THR A 35 64.74 -12.94 28.03
C THR A 35 65.35 -13.40 26.72
N VAL A 36 65.47 -12.50 25.73
CA VAL A 36 66.24 -12.75 24.51
C VAL A 36 67.41 -11.77 24.47
N HIS A 37 68.62 -12.31 24.58
CA HIS A 37 69.85 -11.53 24.46
C HIS A 37 70.03 -11.05 23.02
N ALA A 38 70.08 -9.73 22.83
CA ALA A 38 70.45 -9.11 21.57
C ALA A 38 71.97 -9.15 21.39
N VAL A 39 72.44 -9.88 20.38
CA VAL A 39 73.81 -9.74 19.86
C VAL A 39 73.73 -8.82 18.64
N ILE A 40 74.47 -7.70 18.69
CA ILE A 40 74.61 -6.75 17.59
C ILE A 40 75.80 -7.17 16.73
N PRO A 41 75.64 -7.35 15.40
CA PRO A 41 76.75 -7.22 14.47
C PRO A 41 76.64 -5.93 13.65
N THR A 42 77.78 -5.26 13.59
CA THR A 42 78.05 -3.98 12.92
C THR A 42 78.05 -4.07 11.39
N TYR A 43 77.48 -3.03 10.77
CA TYR A 43 77.77 -2.42 9.46
C TYR A 43 78.04 -3.31 8.23
N GLY A 44 77.14 -3.20 7.24
CA GLY A 44 77.34 -3.66 5.86
C GLY A 44 76.16 -3.29 4.96
N ASN A 45 76.43 -2.39 3.99
CA ASN A 45 75.69 -1.93 2.81
C ASN A 45 74.13 -1.90 2.83
N LYS A 46 73.55 -0.68 2.78
CA LYS A 46 72.10 -0.43 2.88
C LYS A 46 71.30 -0.77 1.60
N GLN A 47 71.93 -0.85 0.43
CA GLN A 47 71.21 -1.10 -0.83
C GLN A 47 70.95 -2.60 -1.10
N SER A 48 71.87 -3.49 -0.72
CA SER A 48 71.69 -4.95 -0.91
C SER A 48 70.72 -5.58 0.10
N LYS A 49 70.51 -4.94 1.26
CA LYS A 49 69.63 -5.45 2.32
C LYS A 49 68.16 -5.13 2.07
N GLN A 50 67.86 -4.14 1.23
CA GLN A 50 66.49 -3.70 0.96
C GLN A 50 65.83 -4.57 -0.13
N THR A 51 66.57 -4.91 -1.19
CA THR A 51 66.15 -5.88 -2.21
C THR A 51 66.02 -7.29 -1.63
N GLN A 52 67.00 -7.74 -0.84
CA GLN A 52 66.93 -9.06 -0.19
C GLN A 52 65.80 -9.17 0.83
N ARG A 53 65.46 -8.08 1.53
CA ARG A 53 64.32 -8.04 2.47
C ARG A 53 62.98 -7.98 1.73
N GLN A 54 62.91 -7.32 0.58
CA GLN A 54 61.71 -7.34 -0.28
C GLN A 54 61.48 -8.71 -0.91
N GLU A 55 62.53 -9.37 -1.41
CA GLU A 55 62.44 -10.72 -1.97
C GLU A 55 62.06 -11.76 -0.91
N ILE A 56 62.59 -11.67 0.32
CA ILE A 56 62.20 -12.54 1.44
C ILE A 56 60.76 -12.26 1.90
N THR A 57 60.30 -10.99 1.88
CA THR A 57 58.91 -10.66 2.26
C THR A 57 57.93 -11.12 1.19
N GLN A 58 58.29 -11.03 -0.10
CA GLN A 58 57.49 -11.52 -1.21
C GLN A 58 57.48 -13.07 -1.27
N ALA A 59 58.59 -13.72 -0.93
CA ALA A 59 58.66 -15.18 -0.76
C ALA A 59 57.93 -15.68 0.50
N LEU A 60 57.86 -14.88 1.58
CA LEU A 60 57.04 -15.18 2.76
C LEU A 60 55.54 -14.99 2.46
N ASP A 61 55.14 -13.97 1.70
CA ASP A 61 53.73 -13.77 1.30
C ASP A 61 53.24 -14.86 0.32
N LEU A 62 54.09 -15.34 -0.59
CA LEU A 62 53.77 -16.47 -1.47
C LEU A 62 53.75 -17.83 -0.74
N SER A 63 54.53 -18.00 0.34
CA SER A 63 54.53 -19.25 1.12
C SER A 63 53.53 -19.25 2.29
N LEU A 64 53.09 -18.09 2.77
CA LEU A 64 51.97 -17.96 3.72
C LEU A 64 50.61 -18.10 3.04
N THR A 65 50.49 -17.78 1.75
CA THR A 65 49.28 -18.03 0.94
C THR A 65 49.20 -19.45 0.36
N GLN A 66 50.32 -20.19 0.32
CA GLN A 66 50.37 -21.60 -0.10
C GLN A 66 50.33 -22.62 1.03
N ARG A 67 50.27 -22.17 2.30
CA ARG A 67 49.80 -23.03 3.41
C ARG A 67 48.29 -23.23 3.31
N THR A 68 47.97 -24.14 2.38
CA THR A 68 47.01 -25.24 2.53
C THR A 68 45.55 -24.87 2.83
N LEU A 69 44.83 -24.52 1.75
CA LEU A 69 43.42 -24.91 1.56
C LEU A 69 43.16 -26.40 1.89
N SER A 70 44.22 -27.23 1.88
CA SER A 70 44.24 -28.63 2.29
C SER A 70 44.17 -28.87 3.79
N ASP A 71 44.60 -27.93 4.64
CA ASP A 71 44.66 -28.07 6.11
C ASP A 71 43.40 -27.54 6.81
N LEU A 72 42.60 -26.74 6.09
CA LEU A 72 41.24 -26.39 6.49
C LEU A 72 40.38 -27.65 6.49
N ALA A 73 39.58 -27.82 7.55
CA ALA A 73 38.61 -28.91 7.61
C ALA A 73 37.71 -28.84 6.35
N PRO A 74 37.18 -29.96 5.84
CA PRO A 74 36.40 -29.96 4.60
C PRO A 74 35.28 -28.90 4.57
N HIS A 75 34.70 -28.58 5.73
CA HIS A 75 33.66 -27.56 5.92
C HIS A 75 34.14 -26.10 5.93
N GLU A 76 35.45 -25.85 6.06
CA GLU A 76 36.09 -24.53 6.07
C GLU A 76 36.72 -24.17 4.72
N ARG A 77 36.73 -25.10 3.76
CA ARG A 77 37.30 -24.87 2.43
C ARG A 77 36.35 -23.98 1.61
N PRO A 78 36.82 -22.84 1.06
CA PRO A 78 36.03 -22.02 0.14
C PRO A 78 35.55 -22.87 -1.04
N LEU A 79 34.29 -22.72 -1.42
CA LEU A 79 33.75 -23.28 -2.65
C LEU A 79 34.51 -22.65 -3.84
N THR A 80 35.49 -23.38 -4.39
CA THR A 80 36.42 -22.86 -5.39
C THR A 80 35.88 -22.86 -6.83
N GLY A 81 34.68 -23.40 -7.06
CA GLY A 81 34.07 -23.57 -8.39
C GLY A 81 32.70 -22.90 -8.54
N PRO A 82 32.26 -22.65 -9.79
CA PRO A 82 30.92 -22.15 -10.07
C PRO A 82 29.86 -23.14 -9.56
N GLY A 83 28.74 -22.64 -9.07
CA GLY A 83 27.63 -23.45 -8.58
C GLY A 83 26.32 -23.08 -9.26
N GLU A 84 25.39 -24.02 -9.30
CA GLU A 84 24.05 -23.82 -9.84
C GLU A 84 23.10 -23.32 -8.74
N CYS A 85 22.22 -22.38 -9.08
CA CYS A 85 21.16 -21.93 -8.18
C CYS A 85 19.92 -22.81 -8.30
N ILE A 86 19.39 -23.35 -7.20
CA ILE A 86 18.18 -24.21 -7.22
C ILE A 86 16.88 -23.47 -7.58
N VAL A 87 16.89 -22.14 -7.58
CA VAL A 87 15.69 -21.32 -7.86
C VAL A 87 15.62 -20.93 -9.34
N CYS A 88 16.72 -20.42 -9.90
CA CYS A 88 16.76 -20.00 -11.31
C CYS A 88 17.49 -20.96 -12.25
N LEU A 89 18.11 -22.02 -11.73
CA LEU A 89 18.86 -23.05 -12.48
C LEU A 89 20.05 -22.50 -13.29
N GLU A 90 20.50 -21.29 -12.95
CA GLU A 90 21.66 -20.67 -13.58
C GLU A 90 22.93 -20.95 -12.78
N THR A 91 24.05 -21.05 -13.51
CA THR A 91 25.38 -21.25 -12.94
C THR A 91 26.04 -19.91 -12.65
N PHE A 92 26.48 -19.70 -11.41
CA PHE A 92 27.11 -18.45 -10.98
C PHE A 92 28.48 -18.67 -10.31
N PRO A 93 29.34 -17.64 -10.28
CA PRO A 93 30.57 -17.69 -9.48
C PRO A 93 30.24 -17.75 -7.98
N PRO A 94 31.17 -18.26 -7.14
CA PRO A 94 30.98 -18.35 -5.69
C PRO A 94 30.54 -17.05 -5.01
N SER A 95 30.99 -15.90 -5.51
CA SER A 95 30.65 -14.55 -5.01
C SER A 95 29.16 -14.19 -5.13
N SER A 96 28.43 -14.84 -6.03
CA SER A 96 27.00 -14.59 -6.25
C SER A 96 26.10 -15.34 -5.28
N PHE A 97 26.67 -16.10 -4.35
CA PHE A 97 25.94 -16.85 -3.33
C PHE A 97 26.22 -16.27 -1.93
N PRO A 98 25.38 -16.58 -0.94
CA PRO A 98 25.65 -16.29 0.46
C PRO A 98 27.02 -16.86 0.89
N ASP A 99 27.87 -15.98 1.41
CA ASP A 99 29.19 -16.28 1.99
C ASP A 99 29.12 -16.67 3.47
N ARG A 100 27.92 -16.57 4.06
CA ARG A 100 27.61 -16.92 5.45
C ARG A 100 26.18 -17.45 5.54
N ALA A 101 25.83 -18.01 6.69
CA ALA A 101 24.50 -18.53 6.98
C ALA A 101 23.39 -17.52 6.63
N ILE A 102 22.32 -18.00 5.99
CA ILE A 102 21.18 -17.16 5.60
C ILE A 102 20.42 -16.68 6.85
N SER A 103 20.31 -17.56 7.85
CA SER A 103 19.80 -17.24 9.17
C SER A 103 20.70 -17.86 10.24
N SER A 104 20.73 -17.27 11.43
CA SER A 104 21.35 -17.82 12.65
C SER A 104 20.90 -19.23 13.00
N ILE A 105 19.73 -19.66 12.49
CA ILE A 105 19.18 -21.01 12.68
C ILE A 105 19.27 -21.89 11.43
N CYS A 106 19.91 -21.44 10.34
CA CYS A 106 20.15 -22.28 9.16
C CYS A 106 21.50 -22.02 8.49
N ASP A 107 22.30 -23.08 8.37
CA ASP A 107 23.56 -23.04 7.62
C ASP A 107 23.45 -23.85 6.32
N HIS A 108 23.53 -23.13 5.20
CA HIS A 108 23.56 -23.65 3.84
C HIS A 108 24.86 -23.31 3.11
N THR A 109 25.88 -22.86 3.86
CA THR A 109 27.20 -22.52 3.32
C THR A 109 28.18 -23.68 3.35
N SER A 110 27.91 -24.70 4.19
CA SER A 110 28.77 -25.87 4.31
C SER A 110 28.83 -26.68 3.00
N PRO A 111 30.05 -27.06 2.55
CA PRO A 111 30.27 -27.87 1.35
C PRO A 111 29.67 -29.27 1.41
N GLU A 112 29.18 -29.76 2.56
CA GLU A 112 28.44 -31.02 2.65
C GLU A 112 26.99 -30.91 2.14
N ARG A 113 26.45 -29.69 1.98
CA ARG A 113 25.11 -29.38 1.43
C ARG A 113 25.17 -28.59 0.11
N HIS A 114 26.20 -28.81 -0.68
CA HIS A 114 26.53 -28.07 -1.91
C HIS A 114 25.46 -28.09 -3.02
N GLN A 115 24.44 -28.95 -2.92
CA GLN A 115 23.35 -29.07 -3.90
C GLN A 115 22.14 -28.16 -3.65
N GLN A 116 22.11 -27.40 -2.56
CA GLN A 116 20.99 -26.50 -2.24
C GLN A 116 21.46 -25.05 -2.11
N ARG A 117 22.04 -24.48 -3.18
CA ARG A 117 22.49 -23.09 -3.21
C ARG A 117 21.45 -22.18 -3.84
N VAL A 118 21.26 -21.00 -3.24
CA VAL A 118 20.41 -19.94 -3.80
C VAL A 118 21.28 -18.72 -4.06
N CYS A 119 21.24 -18.18 -5.27
CA CYS A 119 21.98 -16.97 -5.60
C CYS A 119 21.38 -15.78 -4.84
N ARG A 120 22.19 -14.74 -4.59
CA ARG A 120 21.77 -13.54 -3.86
C ARG A 120 20.57 -12.85 -4.52
N GLY A 121 20.48 -12.90 -5.85
CA GLY A 121 19.35 -12.36 -6.61
C GLY A 121 18.03 -13.05 -6.28
N CYS A 122 17.99 -14.38 -6.36
CA CYS A 122 16.81 -15.17 -6.02
C CYS A 122 16.46 -15.08 -4.53
N LEU A 123 17.45 -14.99 -3.64
CA LEU A 123 17.20 -14.77 -2.21
C LEU A 123 16.52 -13.41 -1.97
N ALA A 124 17.03 -12.34 -2.57
CA ALA A 124 16.42 -11.01 -2.45
C ALA A 124 15.01 -10.96 -3.05
N GLN A 125 14.80 -11.58 -4.22
CA GLN A 125 13.48 -11.68 -4.86
C GLN A 125 12.50 -12.49 -4.02
N HIS A 126 12.96 -13.56 -3.38
CA HIS A 126 12.12 -14.37 -2.50
C HIS A 126 11.64 -13.58 -1.27
N LEU A 127 12.53 -12.80 -0.65
CA LEU A 127 12.17 -11.91 0.46
C LEU A 127 11.19 -10.82 0.01
N ASP A 128 11.38 -10.25 -1.19
CA ASP A 128 10.47 -9.27 -1.76
C ASP A 128 9.07 -9.86 -2.02
N ALA A 129 9.01 -11.04 -2.64
CA ALA A 129 7.77 -11.75 -2.90
C ALA A 129 7.03 -12.13 -1.61
N GLN A 130 7.72 -12.62 -0.59
CA GLN A 130 7.10 -12.90 0.71
C GLN A 130 6.58 -11.63 1.37
N LEU A 131 7.33 -10.53 1.33
CA LEU A 131 6.90 -9.26 1.91
C LEU A 131 5.63 -8.72 1.24
N ASN A 132 5.53 -8.87 -0.08
CA ASN A 132 4.38 -8.40 -0.86
C ASN A 132 3.14 -9.29 -0.68
N ASN A 133 3.31 -10.61 -0.52
CA ASN A 133 2.20 -11.56 -0.46
C ASN A 133 1.75 -11.88 0.96
N SER A 134 2.66 -11.86 1.94
CA SER A 134 2.43 -12.38 3.29
C SER A 134 2.69 -11.35 4.40
N GLY A 135 3.16 -10.15 4.05
CA GLY A 135 3.44 -9.10 5.03
C GLY A 135 4.79 -9.26 5.74
N PRO A 136 5.09 -8.40 6.73
CA PRO A 136 6.43 -8.31 7.32
C PRO A 136 6.69 -9.34 8.44
N ASP A 137 5.66 -10.01 8.96
CA ASP A 137 5.75 -10.78 10.22
C ASP A 137 6.59 -12.07 10.11
N ARG A 138 6.69 -12.67 8.91
CA ARG A 138 7.35 -13.97 8.74
C ARG A 138 8.04 -14.11 7.39
N LEU A 139 9.21 -13.47 7.27
CA LEU A 139 10.14 -13.72 6.16
C LEU A 139 11.01 -14.94 6.45
N THR A 140 11.12 -15.84 5.48
CA THR A 140 11.75 -17.16 5.67
C THR A 140 12.78 -17.51 4.61
N CYS A 141 13.66 -18.46 4.94
CA CYS A 141 14.67 -18.99 4.03
C CYS A 141 14.01 -19.81 2.90
N PRO A 142 14.39 -19.61 1.63
CA PRO A 142 13.81 -20.34 0.49
C PRO A 142 14.14 -21.83 0.47
N ILE A 143 15.14 -22.27 1.25
CA ILE A 143 15.61 -23.66 1.26
C ILE A 143 14.90 -24.48 2.35
N CYS A 144 14.82 -23.93 3.57
CA CYS A 144 14.40 -24.67 4.76
C CYS A 144 13.29 -24.00 5.56
N LEU A 145 12.79 -22.85 5.11
CA LEU A 145 11.73 -22.05 5.76
C LEU A 145 12.09 -21.54 7.16
N ALA A 146 13.36 -21.58 7.55
CA ALA A 146 13.86 -20.92 8.76
C ALA A 146 13.51 -19.43 8.74
N ALA A 147 12.99 -18.90 9.85
CA ALA A 147 12.65 -17.49 9.97
C ALA A 147 13.91 -16.61 10.01
N LEU A 148 13.88 -15.48 9.31
CA LEU A 148 15.00 -14.53 9.31
C LEU A 148 14.78 -13.42 10.34
N ALA A 149 15.84 -13.04 11.05
CA ALA A 149 15.88 -11.88 11.91
C ALA A 149 16.00 -10.56 11.13
N HIS A 150 15.68 -9.42 11.75
CA HIS A 150 15.76 -8.09 11.13
C HIS A 150 17.12 -7.78 10.48
N THR A 151 18.21 -8.13 11.17
CA THR A 151 19.59 -7.95 10.67
C THR A 151 19.90 -8.84 9.47
N GLU A 152 19.33 -10.05 9.44
CA GLU A 152 19.50 -11.02 8.35
C GLU A 152 18.71 -10.55 7.11
N ILE A 153 17.49 -10.04 7.30
CA ILE A 153 16.69 -9.44 6.23
C ILE A 153 17.41 -8.21 5.65
N LYS A 154 17.96 -7.32 6.49
CA LYS A 154 18.78 -6.18 6.05
C LYS A 154 19.97 -6.58 5.18
N GLN A 155 20.55 -7.74 5.47
CA GLN A 155 21.73 -8.22 4.79
C GLN A 155 21.42 -8.86 3.42
N TRP A 156 20.28 -9.55 3.32
CA TRP A 156 19.95 -10.37 2.15
C TRP A 156 18.91 -9.75 1.22
N ALA A 157 18.07 -8.84 1.71
CA ALA A 157 17.06 -8.17 0.90
C ALA A 157 17.68 -7.06 0.03
N SER A 158 16.95 -6.66 -1.02
CA SER A 158 17.30 -5.45 -1.76
C SER A 158 17.13 -4.20 -0.87
N PRO A 159 17.85 -3.09 -1.12
CA PRO A 159 17.68 -1.86 -0.35
C PRO A 159 16.22 -1.36 -0.33
N ALA A 160 15.50 -1.46 -1.45
CA ALA A 160 14.09 -1.07 -1.54
C ALA A 160 13.20 -1.98 -0.70
N THR A 161 13.41 -3.30 -0.77
CA THR A 161 12.67 -4.30 0.02
C THR A 161 12.91 -4.10 1.52
N PHE A 162 14.15 -3.82 1.95
CA PHE A 162 14.45 -3.59 3.36
C PHE A 162 13.80 -2.31 3.90
N VAL A 163 13.84 -1.20 3.15
CA VAL A 163 13.16 0.05 3.55
C VAL A 163 11.66 -0.18 3.73
N ARG A 164 11.04 -0.94 2.82
CA ARG A 164 9.63 -1.31 2.90
C ARG A 164 9.36 -2.21 4.11
N TYR A 165 10.18 -3.23 4.34
CA TYR A 165 10.08 -4.13 5.50
C TYR A 165 10.19 -3.36 6.82
N ASP A 166 11.19 -2.49 6.96
CA ASP A 166 11.41 -1.68 8.16
C ASP A 166 10.24 -0.73 8.43
N SER A 167 9.73 -0.09 7.37
CA SER A 167 8.53 0.76 7.46
C SER A 167 7.30 -0.03 7.89
N LEU A 168 7.09 -1.24 7.35
CA LEU A 168 5.96 -2.10 7.71
C LEU A 168 6.09 -2.61 9.14
N GLN A 169 7.28 -3.01 9.59
CA GLN A 169 7.53 -3.40 10.98
C GLN A 169 7.28 -2.26 11.95
N ALA A 170 7.76 -1.05 11.64
CA ALA A 170 7.48 0.14 12.43
C ALA A 170 5.97 0.41 12.48
N ARG A 171 5.27 0.26 11.35
CA ARG A 171 3.81 0.44 11.30
C ARG A 171 3.09 -0.59 12.18
N THR A 172 3.44 -1.87 12.11
CA THR A 172 2.86 -2.93 12.95
C THR A 172 3.10 -2.68 14.43
N ALA A 173 4.32 -2.26 14.80
CA ALA A 173 4.67 -1.94 16.18
C ALA A 173 3.84 -0.77 16.72
N ILE A 174 3.68 0.30 15.95
CA ILE A 174 2.91 1.47 16.37
C ILE A 174 1.41 1.17 16.41
N SER A 175 0.91 0.36 15.46
CA SER A 175 -0.48 -0.12 15.43
C SER A 175 -0.88 -1.03 16.59
N SER A 176 0.06 -1.48 17.42
CA SER A 176 -0.27 -2.25 18.61
C SER A 176 -0.95 -1.42 19.71
N ASP A 177 -0.84 -0.08 19.65
CA ASP A 177 -1.56 0.82 20.56
C ASP A 177 -3.03 0.93 20.14
N PRO A 178 -4.00 0.63 21.05
CA PRO A 178 -5.42 0.65 20.73
C PRO A 178 -5.97 2.05 20.41
N ASN A 179 -5.26 3.11 20.80
CA ASN A 179 -5.63 4.49 20.50
C ASN A 179 -4.90 5.02 19.26
N PHE A 180 -4.06 4.22 18.59
CA PHE A 180 -3.36 4.65 17.39
C PHE A 180 -4.15 4.32 16.12
N ILE A 181 -4.18 5.27 15.19
CA ILE A 181 -4.87 5.12 13.91
C ILE A 181 -4.05 5.67 12.74
N TRP A 182 -4.04 4.93 11.64
CA TRP A 182 -3.47 5.39 10.38
C TRP A 182 -4.44 6.29 9.63
N CYS A 183 -3.92 7.32 8.98
CA CYS A 183 -4.72 8.14 8.09
C CYS A 183 -5.26 7.29 6.92
N CYS A 184 -6.57 7.38 6.65
CA CYS A 184 -7.19 6.67 5.54
C CYS A 184 -6.75 7.17 4.16
N ASN A 185 -6.09 8.33 4.06
CA ASN A 185 -5.58 8.85 2.80
C ASN A 185 -4.36 8.02 2.34
N PRO A 186 -4.45 7.28 1.20
CA PRO A 186 -3.37 6.42 0.73
C PRO A 186 -2.07 7.15 0.42
N THR A 187 -2.12 8.45 0.12
CA THR A 187 -0.93 9.26 -0.22
C THR A 187 -0.29 9.92 1.01
N CYS A 188 -0.94 9.89 2.17
CA CYS A 188 -0.47 10.56 3.38
C CYS A 188 0.50 9.68 4.18
N GLY A 189 0.08 8.45 4.50
CA GLY A 189 0.87 7.51 5.29
C GLY A 189 1.12 7.90 6.75
N ALA A 190 0.69 9.09 7.19
CA ALA A 190 0.78 9.53 8.59
C ALA A 190 -0.15 8.70 9.49
N GLY A 191 0.22 8.57 10.76
CA GLY A 191 -0.63 8.00 11.79
C GLY A 191 -0.47 8.76 13.10
N GLN A 192 -1.48 8.68 13.95
CA GLN A 192 -1.57 9.50 15.15
C GLN A 192 -2.28 8.78 16.28
N LEU A 193 -2.02 9.23 17.50
CA LEU A 193 -2.78 8.82 18.68
C LEU A 193 -4.06 9.63 18.77
N HIS A 194 -5.16 8.93 19.04
CA HIS A 194 -6.48 9.49 19.24
C HIS A 194 -6.92 9.21 20.68
N VAL A 195 -6.52 10.11 21.59
CA VAL A 195 -6.71 9.95 23.04
C VAL A 195 -8.19 9.89 23.44
N SER A 196 -9.07 10.47 22.61
CA SER A 196 -10.53 10.46 22.83
C SER A 196 -11.20 9.11 22.49
N GLY A 197 -10.46 8.16 21.90
CA GLY A 197 -10.94 6.81 21.62
C GLY A 197 -12.26 6.77 20.82
N ALA A 198 -13.08 5.76 21.12
CA ALA A 198 -14.35 5.52 20.44
C ALA A 198 -15.46 6.53 20.80
N GLU A 199 -15.31 7.32 21.88
CA GLU A 199 -16.30 8.33 22.28
C GLU A 199 -16.33 9.53 21.34
N SER A 200 -15.23 9.79 20.62
CA SER A 200 -15.15 10.82 19.59
C SER A 200 -14.62 10.19 18.31
N PRO A 201 -15.44 9.52 17.50
CA PRO A 201 -14.96 8.70 16.39
C PRO A 201 -14.39 9.49 15.21
N ILE A 202 -14.47 10.83 15.22
CA ILE A 202 -13.90 11.67 14.17
C ILE A 202 -12.43 11.91 14.45
N VAL A 203 -11.56 11.32 13.61
CA VAL A 203 -10.12 11.57 13.67
C VAL A 203 -9.72 12.47 12.52
N ILE A 204 -9.15 13.63 12.83
CA ILE A 204 -8.62 14.57 11.84
C ILE A 204 -7.10 14.36 11.73
N CYS A 205 -6.63 13.99 10.55
CA CYS A 205 -5.21 13.77 10.30
C CYS A 205 -4.40 15.06 10.46
N HIS A 206 -3.40 15.07 11.33
CA HIS A 206 -2.56 16.25 11.57
C HIS A 206 -1.70 16.65 10.34
N ALA A 207 -1.45 15.73 9.41
CA ALA A 207 -0.57 15.96 8.28
C ALA A 207 -1.30 16.46 7.02
N CYS A 208 -2.48 15.90 6.73
CA CYS A 208 -3.23 16.22 5.51
C CYS A 208 -4.68 16.71 5.73
N GLY A 209 -5.16 16.73 6.98
CA GLY A 209 -6.51 17.15 7.31
C GLY A 209 -7.63 16.17 6.94
N ALA A 210 -7.31 15.03 6.32
CA ALA A 210 -8.31 14.00 6.02
C ALA A 210 -8.98 13.51 7.31
N ARG A 211 -10.30 13.27 7.22
CA ARG A 211 -11.13 12.81 8.33
C ARG A 211 -11.35 11.30 8.20
N THR A 212 -10.96 10.55 9.22
CA THR A 212 -11.07 9.09 9.29
C THR A 212 -12.00 8.74 10.44
N CYS A 213 -12.83 7.71 10.26
CA CYS A 213 -13.63 7.18 11.36
C CYS A 213 -12.77 6.26 12.24
N PHE A 214 -12.75 6.49 13.55
CA PHE A 214 -11.97 5.69 14.50
C PHE A 214 -12.37 4.21 14.50
N ASN A 215 -13.67 3.94 14.39
CA ASN A 215 -14.21 2.58 14.36
C ASN A 215 -14.05 1.91 12.99
N HIS A 216 -13.79 2.68 11.94
CA HIS A 216 -13.58 2.19 10.57
C HIS A 216 -12.22 2.72 10.04
N PRO A 217 -11.09 2.09 10.42
CA PRO A 217 -9.73 2.62 10.19
C PRO A 217 -9.36 2.86 8.72
N ASN A 218 -10.10 2.24 7.80
CA ASN A 218 -9.90 2.38 6.35
C ASN A 218 -10.97 3.23 5.66
N ALA A 219 -11.96 3.73 6.40
CA ALA A 219 -13.04 4.54 5.85
C ALA A 219 -12.79 6.03 6.06
N ILE A 220 -13.10 6.82 5.02
CA ILE A 220 -13.28 8.26 5.17
C ILE A 220 -14.46 8.50 6.11
N TRP A 221 -14.40 9.56 6.91
CA TRP A 221 -15.50 9.96 7.78
C TRP A 221 -16.84 10.06 7.04
N HIS A 222 -17.84 9.33 7.54
CA HIS A 222 -19.18 9.24 6.98
C HIS A 222 -20.12 10.26 7.65
N GLU A 223 -20.11 11.48 7.12
CA GLU A 223 -20.96 12.58 7.59
C GLU A 223 -22.46 12.21 7.53
N GLY A 224 -23.20 12.47 8.61
CA GLY A 224 -24.65 12.21 8.66
C GLY A 224 -25.04 10.75 8.88
N PHE A 225 -24.07 9.86 9.08
CA PHE A 225 -24.30 8.47 9.44
C PHE A 225 -23.60 8.14 10.76
N THR A 226 -24.31 7.47 11.64
CA THR A 226 -23.70 6.74 12.76
C THR A 226 -22.85 5.59 12.22
N CYS A 227 -21.92 5.07 13.02
CA CYS A 227 -21.14 3.89 12.61
C CYS A 227 -22.05 2.70 12.29
N TYR A 228 -23.11 2.51 13.07
CA TYR A 228 -24.07 1.44 12.86
C TYR A 228 -24.83 1.57 11.53
N GLU A 229 -25.29 2.78 11.20
CA GLU A 229 -25.96 3.07 9.91
C GLU A 229 -25.01 2.97 8.71
N PHE A 230 -23.72 3.28 8.90
CA PHE A 230 -22.72 3.10 7.86
C PHE A 230 -22.52 1.61 7.54
N ASP A 231 -22.56 0.75 8.55
CA ASP A 231 -22.49 -0.71 8.38
C ASP A 231 -23.83 -1.33 7.89
N HIS A 232 -24.96 -0.69 8.22
CA HIS A 232 -26.33 -1.15 7.93
C HIS A 232 -27.09 -0.10 7.10
N PRO A 233 -26.82 -0.01 5.78
CA PRO A 233 -27.40 1.02 4.92
C PRO A 233 -28.93 1.00 4.87
N GLU A 234 -29.55 -0.17 5.09
CA GLU A 234 -31.01 -0.33 5.19
C GLU A 234 -31.64 0.46 6.35
N VAL A 235 -30.94 0.60 7.48
CA VAL A 235 -31.42 1.35 8.65
C VAL A 235 -31.43 2.85 8.35
N ALA A 236 -30.37 3.34 7.70
CA ALA A 236 -30.29 4.73 7.29
C ALA A 236 -31.36 5.08 6.24
N GLU A 237 -31.66 4.14 5.33
CA GLU A 237 -32.71 4.31 4.33
C GLU A 237 -34.11 4.34 4.95
N GLU A 238 -34.39 3.45 5.91
CA GLU A 238 -35.67 3.43 6.63
C GLU A 238 -35.89 4.73 7.43
N ARG A 239 -34.87 5.21 8.15
CA ARG A 239 -34.94 6.51 8.85
C ARG A 239 -35.29 7.65 7.88
N ARG A 240 -34.62 7.71 6.72
CA ARG A 240 -34.91 8.73 5.71
C ARG A 240 -36.34 8.66 5.19
N ARG A 241 -36.92 7.47 5.02
CA ARG A 241 -38.32 7.29 4.61
C ARG A 241 -39.29 7.75 5.69
N GLN A 242 -39.00 7.46 6.95
CA GLN A 242 -39.80 7.92 8.08
C GLN A 242 -39.77 9.45 8.18
N GLU A 243 -38.58 10.05 8.13
CA GLU A 243 -38.41 11.51 8.12
C GLU A 243 -39.15 12.17 6.94
N ALA A 244 -39.12 11.56 5.76
CA ALA A 244 -39.87 12.05 4.59
C ALA A 244 -41.38 11.98 4.83
N THR A 245 -41.89 10.86 5.36
CA THR A 245 -43.31 10.67 5.66
C THR A 245 -43.79 11.65 6.74
N GLU A 246 -42.99 11.86 7.79
CA GLU A 246 -43.28 12.84 8.84
C GLU A 246 -43.30 14.27 8.28
N THR A 247 -42.35 14.61 7.41
CA THR A 247 -42.28 15.93 6.76
C THR A 247 -43.50 16.15 5.86
N GLU A 248 -43.89 15.15 5.06
CA GLU A 248 -45.09 15.19 4.22
C GLU A 248 -46.36 15.37 5.07
N ALA A 249 -46.49 14.64 6.18
CA ALA A 249 -47.61 14.77 7.10
C ALA A 249 -47.69 16.18 7.74
N LEU A 250 -46.55 16.77 8.12
CA LEU A 250 -46.50 18.14 8.64
C LEU A 250 -46.91 19.17 7.59
N VAL A 251 -46.42 19.03 6.35
CA VAL A 251 -46.81 19.91 5.23
C VAL A 251 -48.30 19.81 4.95
N GLN A 252 -48.86 18.59 4.94
CA GLN A 252 -50.28 18.38 4.74
C GLN A 252 -51.12 19.01 5.86
N ALA A 253 -50.75 18.80 7.13
CA ALA A 253 -51.46 19.39 8.25
C ALA A 253 -51.44 20.93 8.20
N GLN A 254 -50.30 21.52 7.80
CA GLN A 254 -50.19 22.97 7.62
C GLN A 254 -51.07 23.47 6.46
N GLN A 255 -51.18 22.72 5.37
CA GLN A 255 -52.06 23.04 4.25
C GLN A 255 -53.54 23.00 4.66
N GLU A 256 -53.95 21.95 5.38
CA GLU A 256 -55.32 21.81 5.90
C GLU A 256 -55.69 22.98 6.84
N GLU A 257 -54.77 23.40 7.70
CA GLU A 257 -54.99 24.56 8.57
C GLU A 257 -55.11 25.86 7.77
N ASN A 258 -54.24 26.08 6.78
CA ASN A 258 -54.32 27.25 5.91
C ASN A 258 -55.66 27.31 5.16
N ASP A 259 -56.16 26.18 4.68
CA ASP A 259 -57.45 26.10 3.98
C ASP A 259 -58.63 26.40 4.92
N ARG A 260 -58.59 25.92 6.17
CA ARG A 260 -59.58 26.30 7.19
C ARG A 260 -59.62 27.79 7.45
N ILE A 261 -58.45 28.43 7.58
CA ILE A 261 -58.39 29.87 7.82
C ILE A 261 -58.94 30.62 6.59
N ARG A 262 -58.61 30.19 5.36
CA ARG A 262 -59.19 30.78 4.13
C ARG A 262 -60.71 30.68 4.09
N GLU A 263 -61.29 29.53 4.45
CA GLU A 263 -62.74 29.36 4.52
C GLU A 263 -63.40 30.22 5.60
N GLN A 264 -62.76 30.37 6.77
CA GLN A 264 -63.21 31.24 7.84
C GLN A 264 -63.25 32.70 7.37
N VAL A 265 -62.19 33.18 6.73
CA VAL A 265 -62.11 34.54 6.16
C VAL A 265 -63.23 34.77 5.14
N GLN A 266 -63.51 33.79 4.27
CA GLN A 266 -64.62 33.89 3.31
C GLN A 266 -66.00 33.96 3.98
N ARG A 267 -66.21 33.23 5.08
CA ARG A 267 -67.45 33.31 5.88
C ARG A 267 -67.60 34.66 6.54
N ASP A 268 -66.56 35.16 7.19
CA ASP A 268 -66.57 36.45 7.89
C ASP A 268 -66.81 37.60 6.91
N ARG A 269 -66.25 37.51 5.70
CA ARG A 269 -66.53 38.48 4.62
C ARG A 269 -67.99 38.51 4.20
N ARG A 270 -68.64 37.34 4.05
CA ARG A 270 -70.08 37.27 3.71
C ARG A 270 -70.94 37.86 4.82
N LEU A 271 -70.66 37.50 6.07
CA LEU A 271 -71.38 38.01 7.24
C LEU A 271 -71.22 39.54 7.36
N ALA A 272 -70.02 40.07 7.10
CA ALA A 272 -69.76 41.50 7.09
C ALA A 272 -70.55 42.24 6.00
N MET A 273 -70.75 41.62 4.82
CA MET A 273 -71.61 42.16 3.77
C MET A 273 -73.09 42.16 4.18
N GLU A 274 -73.59 41.07 4.78
CA GLU A 274 -74.99 40.95 5.24
C GLU A 274 -75.31 41.95 6.37
N LEU A 275 -74.42 42.12 7.36
CA LEU A 275 -74.59 43.07 8.46
C LEU A 275 -74.59 44.54 8.02
N GLN A 276 -73.96 44.86 6.89
CA GLN A 276 -74.06 46.21 6.31
C GLN A 276 -75.44 46.53 5.74
N GLU A 277 -76.23 45.51 5.38
CA GLU A 277 -77.57 45.67 4.81
C GLU A 277 -78.66 45.85 5.88
N GLU A 278 -78.45 45.38 7.12
CA GLU A 278 -79.51 45.29 8.14
C GLU A 278 -79.63 46.47 9.13
N ASP A 279 -78.55 47.11 9.64
CA ASP A 279 -78.62 48.41 10.35
C ASP A 279 -77.21 48.98 10.71
N GLY A 280 -77.06 50.31 10.70
CA GLY A 280 -76.02 51.04 11.47
C GLY A 280 -74.52 50.78 11.20
N GLN A 281 -74.01 51.31 10.09
CA GLN A 281 -72.64 51.68 9.65
C GLN A 281 -71.34 51.39 10.48
N GLN A 282 -71.35 51.13 11.80
CA GLN A 282 -70.14 50.96 12.61
C GLN A 282 -69.68 49.49 12.79
N GLU A 283 -70.55 48.55 13.16
CA GLU A 283 -70.13 47.16 13.45
C GLU A 283 -69.71 46.40 12.18
N GLY A 284 -70.46 46.54 11.08
CA GLY A 284 -70.07 46.00 9.77
C GLY A 284 -68.79 46.63 9.21
N SER A 285 -68.56 47.93 9.46
CA SER A 285 -67.33 48.60 9.02
C SER A 285 -66.11 48.08 9.80
N GLN A 286 -66.25 47.81 11.10
CA GLN A 286 -65.18 47.27 11.94
C GLN A 286 -64.77 45.86 11.49
N LEU A 287 -65.74 44.99 11.20
CA LEU A 287 -65.55 43.64 10.66
C LEU A 287 -64.82 43.63 9.31
N ILE A 288 -65.17 44.54 8.39
CA ILE A 288 -64.49 44.67 7.09
C ILE A 288 -63.03 45.08 7.26
N THR A 289 -62.72 46.03 8.15
CA THR A 289 -61.32 46.38 8.44
C THR A 289 -60.54 45.21 9.02
N ASN A 290 -61.12 44.46 9.96
CA ASN A 290 -60.46 43.29 10.53
C ASN A 290 -60.22 42.20 9.48
N VAL A 291 -61.20 41.93 8.60
CA VAL A 291 -61.05 41.00 7.47
C VAL A 291 -59.96 41.48 6.51
N ALA A 292 -59.92 42.77 6.16
CA ALA A 292 -58.91 43.33 5.27
C ALA A 292 -57.49 43.30 5.87
N GLU A 293 -57.35 43.46 7.19
CA GLU A 293 -56.07 43.33 7.90
C GLU A 293 -55.59 41.87 7.95
N ILE A 294 -56.51 40.91 8.18
CA ILE A 294 -56.21 39.48 8.12
C ILE A 294 -55.83 39.07 6.70
N GLU A 295 -56.59 39.49 5.68
CA GLU A 295 -56.30 39.21 4.26
C GLU A 295 -54.95 39.80 3.84
N LYS A 296 -54.62 41.03 4.25
CA LYS A 296 -53.29 41.61 4.00
C LYS A 296 -52.17 40.82 4.68
N GLY A 297 -52.35 40.45 5.94
CA GLY A 297 -51.40 39.64 6.68
C GLY A 297 -51.18 38.27 6.05
N GLN A 298 -52.24 37.65 5.53
CA GLN A 298 -52.19 36.38 4.80
C GLN A 298 -51.51 36.52 3.44
N GLN A 299 -51.79 37.58 2.67
CA GLN A 299 -51.13 37.83 1.38
C GLN A 299 -49.63 38.06 1.53
N THR A 300 -49.20 38.83 2.54
CA THR A 300 -47.77 39.03 2.81
C THR A 300 -47.09 37.73 3.24
N ASN A 301 -47.76 36.91 4.06
CA ASN A 301 -47.23 35.60 4.46
C ASN A 301 -47.19 34.62 3.28
N GLU A 302 -48.21 34.60 2.42
CA GLU A 302 -48.23 33.76 1.22
C GLU A 302 -47.14 34.15 0.24
N GLU A 303 -46.91 35.44 -0.02
CA GLU A 303 -45.81 35.88 -0.88
C GLU A 303 -44.43 35.52 -0.29
N GLU A 304 -44.23 35.70 1.02
CA GLU A 304 -42.98 35.30 1.69
C GLU A 304 -42.77 33.78 1.66
N VAL A 305 -43.81 32.99 1.89
CA VAL A 305 -43.77 31.53 1.82
C VAL A 305 -43.53 31.06 0.38
N LEU A 306 -44.18 31.67 -0.62
CA LEU A 306 -43.93 31.35 -2.04
C LEU A 306 -42.47 31.66 -2.41
N GLN A 307 -41.95 32.81 -1.98
CA GLN A 307 -40.56 33.19 -2.22
C GLN A 307 -39.57 32.23 -1.54
N GLN A 308 -39.86 31.80 -0.31
CA GLN A 308 -39.04 30.82 0.40
C GLN A 308 -39.12 29.43 -0.24
N MET A 309 -40.30 28.99 -0.65
CA MET A 309 -40.50 27.71 -1.35
C MET A 309 -39.81 27.72 -2.71
N GLU A 310 -39.92 28.79 -3.50
CA GLU A 310 -39.21 28.92 -4.77
C GLU A 310 -37.69 28.94 -4.55
N ALA A 311 -37.20 29.66 -3.54
CA ALA A 311 -35.78 29.65 -3.20
C ALA A 311 -35.30 28.26 -2.77
N GLY A 312 -36.10 27.53 -1.99
CA GLY A 312 -35.86 26.15 -1.59
C GLY A 312 -35.84 25.20 -2.80
N GLN A 313 -36.84 25.30 -3.68
CA GLN A 313 -36.94 24.50 -4.90
C GLN A 313 -35.77 24.77 -5.85
N ARG A 314 -35.34 26.03 -5.99
CA ARG A 314 -34.16 26.40 -6.78
C ARG A 314 -32.89 25.73 -6.23
N ARG A 315 -32.71 25.71 -4.91
CA ARG A 315 -31.57 25.04 -4.25
C ARG A 315 -31.61 23.52 -4.45
N VAL A 316 -32.77 22.89 -4.28
CA VAL A 316 -32.95 21.44 -4.51
C VAL A 316 -32.67 21.10 -5.97
N ASN A 317 -33.20 21.87 -6.92
CA ASN A 317 -32.96 21.68 -8.35
C ASN A 317 -31.48 21.85 -8.73
N GLU A 318 -30.78 22.82 -8.11
CA GLU A 318 -29.34 23.01 -8.32
C GLU A 318 -28.51 21.84 -7.79
N VAL A 319 -28.80 21.35 -6.59
CA VAL A 319 -28.13 20.16 -6.02
C VAL A 319 -28.39 18.92 -6.87
N THR A 320 -29.64 18.73 -7.32
CA THR A 320 -30.04 17.60 -8.14
C THR A 320 -29.36 17.64 -9.51
N ARG A 321 -29.32 18.81 -10.15
CA ARG A 321 -28.61 19.01 -11.43
C ARG A 321 -27.11 18.75 -11.29
N THR A 322 -26.51 19.17 -10.17
CA THR A 322 -25.08 18.95 -9.91
C THR A 322 -24.80 17.46 -9.68
N ARG A 323 -25.64 16.77 -8.91
CA ARG A 323 -25.54 15.31 -8.70
C ARG A 323 -25.67 14.54 -10.01
N ALA A 324 -26.63 14.91 -10.87
CA ALA A 324 -26.81 14.29 -12.18
C ALA A 324 -25.58 14.48 -13.08
N LYS A 325 -25.01 15.70 -13.12
CA LYS A 325 -23.76 15.96 -13.85
C LYS A 325 -22.59 15.10 -13.36
N ASN A 326 -22.41 15.02 -12.04
CA ASN A 326 -21.32 14.23 -11.45
C ASN A 326 -21.50 12.73 -11.77
N GLN A 327 -22.74 12.22 -11.73
CA GLN A 327 -23.03 10.83 -12.10
C GLN A 327 -22.77 10.54 -13.58
N GLU A 328 -23.12 11.46 -14.48
CA GLU A 328 -22.80 11.33 -15.90
C GLU A 328 -21.30 11.35 -16.17
N GLU A 329 -20.56 12.19 -15.46
CA GLU A 329 -19.10 12.29 -15.55
C GLU A 329 -18.42 11.01 -15.04
N GLU A 330 -18.83 10.50 -13.87
CA GLU A 330 -18.36 9.21 -13.34
C GLU A 330 -18.66 8.05 -14.29
N ALA A 331 -19.89 8.01 -14.85
CA ALA A 331 -20.27 7.00 -15.82
C ALA A 331 -19.47 7.11 -17.13
N ALA A 332 -19.09 8.32 -17.55
CA ALA A 332 -18.23 8.52 -18.71
C ALA A 332 -16.81 8.02 -18.45
N ILE A 333 -16.25 8.29 -17.27
CA ILE A 333 -14.95 7.78 -16.85
C ILE A 333 -14.96 6.25 -16.87
N GLU A 334 -15.99 5.60 -16.32
CA GLU A 334 -16.07 4.14 -16.29
C GLU A 334 -16.23 3.54 -17.69
N ARG A 335 -17.05 4.16 -18.57
CA ARG A 335 -17.15 3.75 -19.97
C ARG A 335 -15.80 3.80 -20.69
N ASN A 336 -15.04 4.88 -20.51
CA ASN A 336 -13.70 5.00 -21.10
C ASN A 336 -12.75 3.90 -20.59
N ARG A 337 -12.76 3.62 -19.28
CA ARG A 337 -11.94 2.53 -18.69
C ARG A 337 -12.29 1.15 -19.26
N LEU A 338 -13.59 0.87 -19.43
CA LEU A 338 -14.05 -0.38 -20.02
C LEU A 338 -13.66 -0.48 -21.49
N GLN A 339 -13.75 0.63 -22.23
CA GLN A 339 -13.32 0.70 -23.62
C GLN A 339 -11.82 0.42 -23.75
N GLU A 340 -10.97 1.10 -22.96
CA GLU A 340 -9.51 0.85 -22.97
C GLU A 340 -9.16 -0.61 -22.64
N ARG A 341 -9.88 -1.23 -21.68
CA ARG A 341 -9.70 -2.65 -21.36
C ARG A 341 -10.08 -3.56 -22.53
N ALA A 342 -11.17 -3.25 -23.22
CA ALA A 342 -11.62 -4.01 -24.38
C ALA A 342 -10.64 -3.87 -25.56
N GLU A 343 -10.11 -2.66 -25.78
CA GLU A 343 -9.10 -2.39 -26.80
C GLU A 343 -7.80 -3.14 -26.52
N ARG A 344 -7.26 -3.08 -25.30
CA ARG A 344 -6.07 -3.88 -24.91
C ARG A 344 -6.27 -5.37 -25.13
N ARG A 345 -7.43 -5.92 -24.74
CA ARG A 345 -7.74 -7.33 -24.99
C ARG A 345 -7.77 -7.65 -26.49
N LYS A 346 -8.30 -6.74 -27.31
CA LYS A 346 -8.32 -6.91 -28.77
C LYS A 346 -6.90 -6.89 -29.35
N GLU A 347 -6.04 -6.00 -28.87
CA GLU A 347 -4.62 -5.94 -29.25
C GLU A 347 -3.86 -7.19 -28.81
N GLU A 348 -4.08 -7.69 -27.59
CA GLU A 348 -3.50 -8.95 -27.10
C GLU A 348 -3.92 -10.13 -27.97
N LEU A 349 -5.23 -10.26 -28.28
CA LEU A 349 -5.74 -11.31 -29.16
C LEU A 349 -5.16 -11.21 -30.58
N GLN A 350 -4.99 -9.99 -31.10
CA GLN A 350 -4.32 -9.79 -32.40
C GLN A 350 -2.84 -10.17 -32.35
N GLY A 351 -2.14 -9.81 -31.27
CA GLY A 351 -0.76 -10.20 -31.03
C GLY A 351 -0.59 -11.71 -30.92
N GLU A 352 -1.46 -12.37 -30.16
CA GLU A 352 -1.51 -13.84 -30.05
C GLU A 352 -1.75 -14.51 -31.40
N ALA A 353 -2.71 -14.00 -32.18
CA ALA A 353 -3.00 -14.50 -33.52
C ALA A 353 -1.79 -14.33 -34.46
N GLU A 354 -1.10 -13.19 -34.40
CA GLU A 354 0.08 -12.91 -35.21
C GLU A 354 1.27 -13.79 -34.83
N VAL A 355 1.51 -14.01 -33.53
CA VAL A 355 2.52 -14.96 -33.03
C VAL A 355 2.19 -16.36 -33.52
N SER A 356 0.94 -16.81 -33.39
CA SER A 356 0.50 -18.12 -33.88
C SER A 356 0.62 -18.26 -35.41
N ARG A 357 0.42 -17.18 -36.16
CA ARG A 357 0.54 -17.14 -37.62
C ARG A 357 1.99 -17.19 -38.09
N THR A 358 2.90 -16.53 -37.38
CA THR A 358 4.31 -16.34 -37.80
C THR A 358 5.29 -17.31 -37.12
N SER A 359 4.85 -17.98 -36.05
CA SER A 359 5.68 -18.88 -35.27
C SER A 359 4.93 -20.18 -34.93
N LYS A 360 5.68 -21.23 -34.59
CA LYS A 360 5.14 -22.53 -34.17
C LYS A 360 5.87 -23.02 -32.92
N PRO A 361 5.20 -23.72 -32.00
CA PRO A 361 5.88 -24.38 -30.88
C PRO A 361 6.73 -25.54 -31.41
N CYS A 362 7.89 -25.75 -30.78
CA CYS A 362 8.73 -26.89 -31.06
C CYS A 362 7.98 -28.21 -30.77
N PRO A 363 8.01 -29.22 -31.66
CA PRO A 363 7.37 -30.51 -31.42
C PRO A 363 8.22 -31.47 -30.57
N GLY A 364 9.42 -31.07 -30.15
CA GLY A 364 10.34 -31.91 -29.38
C GLY A 364 9.75 -32.30 -28.02
N ALA A 365 10.03 -33.53 -27.57
CA ALA A 365 9.56 -34.03 -26.28
C ALA A 365 9.98 -33.06 -25.14
N ASN A 366 9.01 -32.64 -24.34
CA ASN A 366 9.18 -31.68 -23.23
C ASN A 366 9.71 -30.29 -23.64
N CYS A 367 9.55 -29.88 -24.90
CA CYS A 367 9.91 -28.54 -25.38
C CYS A 367 8.68 -27.82 -25.94
N SER A 368 8.40 -26.60 -25.48
CA SER A 368 7.29 -25.76 -25.95
C SER A 368 7.75 -24.38 -26.47
N TYR A 369 9.04 -24.27 -26.76
CA TYR A 369 9.64 -23.02 -27.24
C TYR A 369 9.07 -22.63 -28.61
N TRP A 370 8.60 -21.39 -28.74
CA TRP A 370 8.05 -20.83 -29.98
C TRP A 370 9.17 -20.41 -30.93
N ILE A 371 9.13 -20.90 -32.17
CA ILE A 371 10.16 -20.70 -33.19
C ILE A 371 9.52 -19.94 -34.36
N VAL A 372 10.14 -18.87 -34.83
CA VAL A 372 9.74 -18.12 -36.03
C VAL A 372 10.45 -18.70 -37.25
N LYS A 373 9.75 -18.83 -38.38
CA LYS A 373 10.38 -19.27 -39.63
C LYS A 373 11.29 -18.17 -40.17
N VAL A 374 12.58 -18.46 -40.27
CA VAL A 374 13.53 -17.70 -41.10
C VAL A 374 13.53 -18.32 -42.50
N ASP A 375 13.48 -17.48 -43.53
CA ASP A 375 13.04 -17.91 -44.85
C ASP A 375 13.96 -18.94 -45.55
N GLY A 376 13.39 -19.69 -46.50
CA GLY A 376 14.16 -20.46 -47.50
C GLY A 376 14.29 -21.98 -47.32
N CYS A 377 13.94 -22.60 -46.19
CA CYS A 377 13.96 -24.07 -46.05
C CYS A 377 12.83 -24.60 -45.15
N LYS A 378 12.35 -25.83 -45.42
CA LYS A 378 11.37 -26.54 -44.57
C LYS A 378 12.01 -27.20 -43.33
N HIS A 379 13.34 -27.35 -43.33
CA HIS A 379 14.10 -27.91 -42.22
C HIS A 379 14.29 -26.87 -41.11
N MET A 380 13.85 -27.18 -39.90
CA MET A 380 13.96 -26.30 -38.74
C MET A 380 14.65 -27.03 -37.58
N THR A 381 15.53 -26.32 -36.88
CA THR A 381 16.23 -26.82 -35.70
C THR A 381 15.90 -25.92 -34.52
N CYS A 382 15.39 -26.50 -33.43
CA CYS A 382 15.07 -25.74 -32.22
C CYS A 382 16.35 -25.24 -31.53
N SER A 383 16.43 -23.95 -31.20
CA SER A 383 17.58 -23.37 -30.49
C SER A 383 17.70 -23.79 -29.02
N ARG A 384 16.62 -24.34 -28.43
CA ARG A 384 16.58 -24.76 -27.01
C ARG A 384 16.89 -26.23 -26.80
N CYS A 385 16.21 -27.11 -27.55
CA CYS A 385 16.34 -28.56 -27.40
C CYS A 385 17.06 -29.23 -28.57
N HIS A 386 17.48 -28.45 -29.58
CA HIS A 386 18.16 -28.94 -30.79
C HIS A 386 17.38 -29.99 -31.59
N HIS A 387 16.08 -30.15 -31.34
CA HIS A 387 15.22 -31.03 -32.13
C HIS A 387 15.09 -30.51 -33.56
N GLU A 388 15.36 -31.37 -34.53
CA GLU A 388 15.25 -31.11 -35.96
C GLU A 388 13.91 -31.63 -36.49
N TRP A 389 13.18 -30.79 -37.21
CA TRP A 389 11.82 -31.09 -37.64
C TRP A 389 11.43 -30.33 -38.91
N CYS A 390 10.35 -30.78 -39.56
CA CYS A 390 9.82 -30.13 -40.75
C CYS A 390 8.75 -29.09 -40.41
N TRP A 391 8.94 -27.84 -40.83
CA TRP A 391 8.02 -26.73 -40.59
C TRP A 391 6.60 -26.97 -41.15
N VAL A 392 6.45 -27.82 -42.17
CA VAL A 392 5.17 -28.04 -42.85
C VAL A 392 4.34 -29.11 -42.13
N CYS A 393 4.88 -30.31 -41.91
CA CYS A 393 4.14 -31.45 -41.32
C CYS A 393 4.39 -31.66 -39.82
N ASN A 394 5.23 -30.85 -39.18
CA ASN A 394 5.61 -30.97 -37.77
C ASN A 394 6.28 -32.31 -37.38
N GLN A 395 6.74 -33.11 -38.35
CA GLN A 395 7.40 -34.39 -38.11
C GLN A 395 8.91 -34.24 -37.87
N PRO A 396 9.56 -35.16 -37.13
CA PRO A 396 11.02 -35.19 -36.98
C PRO A 396 11.72 -35.24 -38.33
N TRP A 397 12.80 -34.47 -38.47
CA TRP A 397 13.55 -34.39 -39.72
C TRP A 397 14.24 -35.71 -40.05
N ARG A 398 14.23 -36.11 -41.32
CA ARG A 398 14.86 -37.35 -41.82
C ARG A 398 15.52 -37.10 -43.16
N ASN A 399 16.56 -37.89 -43.45
CA ASN A 399 17.26 -37.86 -44.74
C ASN A 399 16.29 -38.18 -45.89
N GLY A 400 16.21 -37.30 -46.89
CA GLY A 400 15.30 -37.42 -48.04
C GLY A 400 14.05 -36.53 -47.95
N HIS A 401 13.69 -36.04 -46.76
CA HIS A 401 12.45 -35.28 -46.54
C HIS A 401 12.39 -33.93 -47.30
N LEU A 402 13.53 -33.39 -47.71
CA LEU A 402 13.60 -32.16 -48.51
C LEU A 402 12.90 -32.30 -49.88
N ASN A 403 12.92 -33.51 -50.45
CA ASN A 403 12.42 -33.81 -51.80
C ASN A 403 11.07 -34.53 -51.80
N GLU A 404 10.55 -34.89 -50.62
CA GLU A 404 9.28 -35.59 -50.44
C GLU A 404 8.14 -34.59 -50.12
N ALA A 405 6.93 -34.92 -50.56
CA ALA A 405 5.76 -34.14 -50.16
C ALA A 405 5.49 -34.34 -48.66
N CYS A 406 5.23 -33.24 -47.95
CA CYS A 406 4.85 -33.29 -46.55
C CYS A 406 3.38 -33.75 -46.48
N GLY A 407 3.17 -35.05 -46.23
CA GLY A 407 1.85 -35.67 -46.02
C GLY A 407 1.51 -35.76 -44.54
#